data_AF-A0A9E1PW03-F1
#
_entry.id   AF-A0A9E1PW03-F1
#
_cell.length_a   1.000
_cell.length_b   1.000
_cell.length_c   1.000
_cell.angle_alpha   90.00
_cell.angle_beta   90.00
_cell.angle_gamma   90.00
#
_symmetry.space_group_name_H-M   'P 1'
#
loop_
_entity.id
_entity.type
_entity.pdbx_description
1 polymer ?
#
loop_
_entity_poly.entity_id
_entity_poly.type
_entity_poly.pdbx_seq_one_letter_code
_entity_poly.pdbx_strand_id
1 'polypeptide(L)' 'MQGANEIRRTFLDYFERNDHRIVESSPLVPRNDPTLMFTNAGMVQFKNVFTGSEKRDYDRAVT' A
#
# COMPACT_ATOMS: atom_id res chain seq x y z
N MET A 1 -9.31 10.47 -23.78
CA MET A 1 -9.19 10.75 -22.33
C MET A 1 -8.84 9.44 -21.66
N GLN A 2 -7.78 9.39 -20.86
CA GLN A 2 -7.47 8.18 -20.08
C GLN A 2 -8.51 8.00 -18.97
N GLY A 3 -8.98 6.77 -18.78
CA GLY A 3 -9.94 6.46 -17.72
C GLY A 3 -9.27 6.37 -16.34
N ALA A 4 -10.03 6.52 -15.25
CA ALA A 4 -9.49 6.41 -13.90
C ALA A 4 -8.79 5.06 -13.63
N ASN A 5 -9.29 3.97 -14.21
CA ASN A 5 -8.65 2.66 -14.12
C ASN A 5 -7.31 2.60 -14.86
N GLU A 6 -7.19 3.30 -16.00
CA GLU A 6 -5.96 3.37 -16.78
C GLU A 6 -4.89 4.22 -16.06
N ILE A 7 -5.30 5.33 -15.44
CA ILE A 7 -4.43 6.15 -14.60
C ILE A 7 -3.92 5.35 -13.40
N ARG A 8 -4.82 4.62 -12.70
CA ARG A 8 -4.44 3.73 -11.60
C ARG A 8 -3.39 2.71 -12.05
N ARG A 9 -3.65 2.03 -13.16
CA ARG A 9 -2.72 1.03 -13.70
C ARG A 9 -1.37 1.65 -14.07
N THR A 10 -1.38 2.82 -14.71
CA THR A 10 -0.15 3.52 -15.09
C THR A 10 0.72 3.85 -13.88
N PHE A 11 0.11 4.25 -12.76
CA PHE A 11 0.82 4.50 -11.51
C PHE A 11 1.47 3.24 -10.95
N LEU A 12 0.73 2.14 -10.85
CA LEU A 12 1.24 0.85 -10.35
C LEU A 12 2.36 0.32 -11.25
N ASP A 13 2.14 0.30 -12.57
CA ASP A 13 3.10 -0.20 -13.56
C ASP A 13 4.40 0.63 -13.55
N TYR A 14 4.33 1.94 -13.31
CA TYR A 14 5.52 2.78 -13.19
C TYR A 14 6.37 2.35 -11.99
N PHE A 15 5.77 2.17 -10.82
CA PHE A 15 6.51 1.80 -9.61
C PHE A 15 7.00 0.36 -9.64
N GLU A 16 6.23 -0.56 -10.23
CA GLU A 16 6.67 -1.96 -10.45
C GLU A 16 7.94 -2.02 -11.28
N ARG A 17 8.02 -1.23 -12.37
CA ARG A 17 9.24 -1.11 -13.20
C ARG A 17 10.43 -0.47 -12.47
N ASN A 18 10.20 0.18 -11.34
CA ASN A 18 11.21 0.78 -10.47
C ASN A 18 11.40 -0.06 -9.18
N ASP A 19 11.22 -1.37 -9.27
CA ASP A 19 11.46 -2.37 -8.22
C ASP A 19 10.58 -2.22 -6.96
N HIS A 20 9.38 -1.67 -7.09
CA HIS A 20 8.40 -1.68 -6.00
C HIS A 20 7.45 -2.89 -6.13
N ARG A 21 7.22 -3.58 -5.02
CA ARG A 21 6.21 -4.65 -4.96
C ARG A 21 4.80 -4.04 -5.02
N ILE A 22 4.00 -4.45 -6.00
CA ILE A 22 2.56 -4.17 -5.97
C ILE A 22 1.94 -4.96 -4.81
N VAL A 23 1.30 -4.25 -3.89
CA VAL A 23 0.61 -4.81 -2.72
C VAL A 23 -0.86 -4.44 -2.82
N GLU A 24 -1.72 -5.44 -2.63
CA GLU A 24 -3.18 -5.25 -2.62
C GLU A 24 -3.59 -4.21 -1.58
N SER A 25 -4.63 -3.42 -1.91
CA SER A 25 -5.17 -2.45 -0.96
C SER A 25 -5.71 -3.16 0.28
N SER A 26 -5.35 -2.65 1.45
CA SER A 26 -5.84 -3.19 2.71
C SER A 26 -7.35 -2.99 2.85
N PRO A 27 -8.03 -3.84 3.66
CA PRO A 27 -9.43 -3.62 4.01
C PRO A 27 -9.69 -2.22 4.60
N LEU A 28 -10.94 -1.76 4.48
CA LEU A 28 -11.37 -0.48 5.04
C LEU A 28 -11.25 -0.43 6.58
N VAL A 29 -11.45 -1.56 7.26
CA VAL A 29 -11.33 -1.66 8.73
C VAL A 29 -9.98 -2.31 9.07
N PRO A 30 -9.07 -1.60 9.77
CA PRO A 30 -7.78 -2.16 10.18
C PRO A 30 -7.95 -3.32 11.17
N ARG A 31 -7.18 -4.40 10.99
CA ARG A 31 -7.24 -5.56 11.90
C ARG A 31 -6.35 -5.43 13.14
N ASN A 32 -5.29 -4.63 13.06
CA ASN A 32 -4.20 -4.62 14.04
C ASN A 32 -4.06 -3.27 14.78
N ASP A 33 -5.04 -2.38 14.66
CA ASP A 33 -5.02 -1.08 15.33
C ASP A 33 -6.41 -0.73 15.89
N PRO A 34 -6.67 -0.96 17.19
CA PRO A 34 -7.96 -0.67 17.79
C PRO A 34 -8.23 0.84 17.95
N THR A 35 -7.21 1.69 17.73
CA THR A 35 -7.35 3.16 17.81
C THR A 35 -7.81 3.78 16.49
N LEU A 36 -7.72 3.03 15.38
CA LEU A 36 -8.07 3.51 14.05
C LEU A 36 -9.37 2.85 13.58
N MET A 37 -10.42 3.66 13.41
CA MET A 37 -11.73 3.16 12.97
C MET A 37 -11.73 2.71 11.50
N PHE A 38 -11.05 3.46 10.62
CA PHE A 38 -10.94 3.16 9.19
C PHE A 38 -9.56 3.48 8.62
N THR A 39 -9.14 2.74 7.60
CA THR A 39 -7.95 3.02 6.80
C THR A 39 -8.11 4.37 6.10
N ASN A 40 -7.37 5.37 6.59
CA ASN A 40 -7.42 6.75 6.07
C ASN A 40 -6.31 7.06 5.05
N ALA A 41 -5.27 6.21 4.99
CA ALA A 41 -4.13 6.37 4.09
C ALA A 41 -3.51 5.02 3.72
N GLY A 42 -2.86 4.96 2.55
CA GLY A 42 -2.18 3.74 2.08
C GLY A 42 -1.05 3.26 2.99
N MET A 43 -0.43 4.15 3.78
CA MET A 43 0.66 3.79 4.71
C MET A 43 0.20 2.97 5.92
N VAL A 44 -1.10 2.95 6.25
CA VAL A 44 -1.63 2.30 7.46
C VAL A 44 -1.27 0.81 7.49
N GLN A 45 -1.37 0.12 6.35
CA GLN A 45 -1.01 -1.31 6.27
C GLN A 45 0.49 -1.58 6.40
N PHE A 46 1.33 -0.55 6.30
CA PHE A 46 2.78 -0.63 6.45
C PHE A 46 3.29 -0.04 7.77
N LYS A 47 2.39 0.40 8.67
CA LYS A 47 2.73 1.06 9.95
C LYS A 47 3.79 0.27 10.74
N ASN A 48 3.58 -1.03 10.92
CA ASN A 48 4.50 -1.89 11.68
C ASN A 48 5.84 -2.11 10.98
N VAL A 49 5.88 -2.01 9.64
CA VAL A 49 7.13 -2.06 8.87
C VAL A 49 7.93 -0.79 9.12
N PHE A 50 7.28 0.38 9.07
CA PHE A 50 7.93 1.66 9.37
C PHE A 50 8.43 1.77 10.82
N THR A 51 7.75 1.15 11.78
CA THR A 51 8.20 1.13 13.19
C THR A 51 9.19 0.00 13.50
N GLY A 52 9.53 -0.84 12.53
CA GLY A 52 10.44 -1.98 12.70
C GLY A 52 9.85 -3.16 13.47
N SER A 53 8.55 -3.14 13.79
CA SER A 53 7.85 -4.23 14.48
C SER A 53 7.54 -5.42 13.57
N GLU A 54 7.57 -5.20 12.25
CA GLU A 54 7.34 -6.22 11.23
C GLU A 54 8.38 -6.07 10.12
N LYS A 55 8.87 -7.19 9.59
CA LYS A 55 9.78 -7.20 8.43
C LYS A 55 9.12 -7.90 7.26
N ARG A 56 9.21 -7.28 6.08
CA ARG A 56 8.76 -7.84 4.80
C ARG A 56 9.98 -8.34 4.01
N ASP A 57 9.74 -9.18 3.02
CA ASP A 57 10.73 -9.69 2.07
C ASP A 57 11.02 -8.71 0.91
N TYR A 58 10.42 -7.52 0.96
CA TYR A 58 10.64 -6.41 0.04
C TYR A 58 10.90 -5.11 0.80
N ASP A 59 11.76 -4.25 0.23
CA ASP A 59 12.12 -2.95 0.80
C ASP A 59 11.32 -1.79 0.18
N ARG A 60 10.56 -2.04 -0.89
CA ARG A 60 9.79 -1.05 -1.66
C ARG A 60 8.42 -1.60 -2.02
N ALA A 61 7.37 -0.80 -1.87
CA ALA A 61 6.00 -1.20 -2.15
C ALA A 61 5.16 -0.07 -2.77
N VAL A 62 4.13 -0.46 -3.53
CA VAL A 62 3.12 0.44 -4.14
C VAL A 62 1.75 -0.22 -4.04
N THR A 63 0.68 0.57 -3.85
CA THR A 63 -0.70 0.10 -3.64
C THR A 63 -1.70 0.92 -4.43
#